data_AF-A0A0V0Z2M4-F1
#
_entry.id   AF-A0A0V0Z2M4-F1
#
_cell.length_a   1.000
_cell.length_b   1.000
_cell.length_c   1.000
_cell.angle_alpha   90.00
_cell.angle_beta   90.00
_cell.angle_gamma   90.00
#
_symmetry.space_group_name_H-M   'P 1'
#
loop_
_entity.id
_entity.type
_entity.pdbx_description
1 polymer ?
#
loop_
_entity_poly.entity_id
_entity_poly.type
_entity_poly.pdbx_seq_one_letter_code
_entity_poly.pdbx_strand_id
1 'polypeptide(L)' 'MAPEIPLTPQPVLTRWGTWLSAVFYYAVNFTKIQEIISCFEEEEESAAVKIVHEIMQKESLRCDLVFIANFANF' A
#
# COMPACT_ATOMS: atom_id res chain seq x y z
N MET A 1 -14.49 -6.24 1.01
CA MET A 1 -13.50 -7.20 0.46
C MET A 1 -13.40 -6.98 -1.05
N ALA A 2 -12.22 -7.18 -1.67
CA ALA A 2 -11.97 -6.96 -3.09
C ALA A 2 -11.40 -8.23 -3.77
N PRO A 3 -12.26 -9.19 -4.19
CA PRO A 3 -11.81 -10.49 -4.71
C PRO A 3 -11.09 -10.40 -6.07
N GLU A 4 -11.32 -9.33 -6.83
CA GLU A 4 -10.68 -9.07 -8.14
C GLU A 4 -9.25 -8.51 -8.03
N ILE A 5 -8.82 -8.12 -6.81
CA ILE A 5 -7.47 -7.59 -6.60
C ILE A 5 -6.57 -8.75 -6.16
N PRO A 6 -5.46 -9.01 -6.88
CA PRO A 6 -4.52 -10.05 -6.47
C PRO A 6 -3.94 -9.72 -5.09
N LEU A 7 -3.55 -10.74 -4.33
CA LEU A 7 -2.89 -10.52 -3.03
C LEU A 7 -1.64 -9.67 -3.20
N THR A 8 -1.31 -8.91 -2.16
CA THR A 8 -0.10 -8.10 -2.12
C THR A 8 1.13 -8.97 -2.41
N PRO A 9 2.10 -8.48 -3.21
CA PRO A 9 3.36 -9.18 -3.39
C PRO A 9 4.05 -9.27 -2.03
N GLN A 10 4.52 -10.47 -1.64
CA GLN A 10 5.28 -10.62 -0.40
C GLN A 10 6.64 -9.95 -0.55
N PRO A 11 6.94 -8.89 0.24
CA PRO A 11 8.20 -8.19 0.09
C PRO A 11 9.33 -9.07 0.59
N VAL A 12 10.36 -9.27 -0.25
CA VAL A 12 11.63 -9.82 0.21
C VAL A 12 12.50 -8.64 0.57
N LEU A 13 12.64 -8.36 1.88
CA LEU A 13 13.28 -7.15 2.40
C LEU A 13 14.65 -6.85 1.75
N THR A 14 15.40 -7.88 1.36
CA THR A 14 16.74 -7.78 0.76
C THR A 14 16.75 -7.55 -0.76
N ARG A 15 15.60 -7.50 -1.43
CA ARG A 15 15.52 -7.36 -2.90
C ARG A 15 14.73 -6.12 -3.29
N TRP A 16 15.43 -5.05 -3.67
CA TRP A 16 14.84 -3.78 -4.13
C TRP A 16 13.78 -3.95 -5.24
N GLY A 17 13.92 -4.94 -6.13
CA GLY A 17 12.90 -5.25 -7.14
C GLY A 17 11.53 -5.64 -6.56
N THR A 18 11.50 -6.26 -5.38
CA THR A 18 10.23 -6.57 -4.69
C THR A 18 9.60 -5.34 -4.06
N TRP A 19 10.40 -4.37 -3.63
CA TRP A 19 9.90 -3.05 -3.22
C TRP A 19 9.24 -2.33 -4.38
N LEU A 20 9.85 -2.39 -5.57
CA LEU A 20 9.27 -1.76 -6.76
C LEU A 20 7.96 -2.44 -7.20
N SER A 21 7.92 -3.78 -7.14
CA SER A 21 6.69 -4.54 -7.40
C SER A 21 5.56 -4.14 -6.44
N ALA A 22 5.88 -3.91 -5.16
CA ALA A 22 4.92 -3.40 -4.19
C ALA A 22 4.46 -1.98 -4.54
N VAL A 23 5.38 -1.08 -4.91
CA VAL A 23 5.03 0.28 -5.34
C VAL A 23 4.03 0.25 -6.51
N PHE A 24 4.30 -0.55 -7.55
CA PHE A 24 3.37 -0.67 -8.68
C PHE A 24 1.99 -1.18 -8.25
N TYR A 25 1.96 -2.22 -7.40
CA TYR A 25 0.72 -2.77 -6.88
C TYR A 25 -0.08 -1.73 -6.07
N TYR A 26 0.57 -1.02 -5.14
CA TYR A 26 -0.09 -0.02 -4.29
C TYR A 26 -0.49 1.22 -5.07
N ALA A 27 0.28 1.66 -6.07
CA ALA A 27 -0.07 2.79 -6.92
C ALA A 27 -1.36 2.53 -7.72
N VAL A 28 -1.50 1.33 -8.29
CA VAL A 28 -2.69 0.94 -9.08
C VAL A 28 -3.92 0.73 -8.19
N ASN A 29 -3.74 0.16 -7.00
CA ASN A 29 -4.84 -0.26 -6.14
C ASN A 29 -5.10 0.66 -4.94
N PHE A 30 -4.48 1.85 -4.91
CA PHE A 30 -4.43 2.74 -3.74
C PHE A 30 -5.79 2.97 -3.10
N THR A 31 -6.77 3.43 -3.89
CA THR A 31 -8.11 3.76 -3.40
C THR A 31 -8.82 2.54 -2.80
N LYS A 32 -8.74 1.37 -3.46
CA LYS A 32 -9.38 0.16 -2.94
C LYS A 32 -8.72 -0.33 -1.66
N ILE A 33 -7.39 -0.21 -1.57
CA ILE A 33 -6.63 -0.58 -0.37
C ILE A 33 -6.98 0.37 0.78
N GLN A 34 -7.09 1.68 0.52
CA GLN A 34 -7.54 2.66 1.51
C GLN A 34 -8.97 2.37 2.00
N GLU A 35 -9.90 2.03 1.10
CA GLU A 35 -11.26 1.58 1.48
C GLU A 35 -11.21 0.36 2.41
N ILE A 36 -10.41 -0.66 2.06
CA ILE A 36 -10.25 -1.86 2.90
C ILE A 36 -9.67 -1.49 4.27
N ILE A 37 -8.66 -0.62 4.31
CA ILE A 37 -8.03 -0.18 5.55
C ILE A 37 -9.02 0.56 6.45
N SER A 38 -9.89 1.40 5.86
CA SER A 38 -10.94 2.11 6.57
C SER A 38 -12.01 1.20 7.18
N CYS A 39 -12.13 -0.05 6.71
CA CYS A 39 -13.04 -1.03 7.30
C CYS A 39 -12.46 -1.71 8.55
N PHE A 40 -11.16 -1.59 8.82
CA PHE A 40 -10.60 -2.04 10.09
C PHE A 40 -10.88 -0.97 11.14
N GLU A 41 -11.71 -1.33 12.11
CA GLU A 41 -11.92 -0.51 13.29
C GLU A 41 -10.56 -0.25 13.97
N GLU A 42 -10.37 0.95 14.50
CA GLU A 42 -9.20 1.30 15.32
C GLU A 42 -9.22 0.56 16.68
N GLU A 43 -9.85 -0.62 16.77
CA GLU A 43 -9.92 -1.40 18.00
C GLU A 43 -8.50 -1.68 18.51
N GLU A 44 -8.33 -1.39 19.80
CA GLU A 44 -7.12 -0.81 20.36
C GLU A 44 -5.87 -1.71 20.39
N GLU A 45 -5.97 -2.97 19.97
CA GLU A 45 -4.94 -4.00 20.18
C GLU A 45 -3.96 -4.22 19.01
N SER A 46 -4.30 -3.83 17.77
CA SER A 46 -3.41 -4.08 16.63
C SER A 46 -2.49 -2.88 16.31
N ALA A 47 -1.23 -2.98 16.74
CA ALA A 47 -0.19 -2.02 16.39
C ALA A 47 -0.02 -1.85 14.87
N ALA A 48 -0.21 -2.92 14.10
CA ALA A 48 -0.09 -2.88 12.65
C ALA A 48 -1.21 -2.07 11.99
N VAL A 49 -2.46 -2.20 12.46
CA VAL A 49 -3.61 -1.44 11.94
C VAL A 49 -3.42 0.06 12.21
N LYS A 50 -2.96 0.42 13.42
CA LYS A 50 -2.63 1.82 13.78
C LYS A 50 -1.58 2.43 12.84
N ILE A 51 -0.46 1.72 12.64
CA ILE A 51 0.62 2.18 11.75
C ILE A 51 0.11 2.36 10.32
N VAL A 52 -0.70 1.43 9.81
CA VAL A 52 -1.21 1.51 8.44
C VAL A 52 -2.19 2.66 8.27
N HIS A 53 -3.05 2.94 9.26
CA HIS A 53 -3.90 4.14 9.28
C HIS A 53 -3.05 5.41 9.24
N GLU A 54 -2.05 5.55 10.12
CA GLU A 54 -1.14 6.71 10.13
C GLU A 54 -0.42 6.91 8.78
N ILE A 55 0.03 5.82 8.15
CA ILE A 55 0.65 5.86 6.83
C ILE A 55 -0.36 6.34 5.78
N MET A 56 -1.59 5.82 5.80
CA MET A 56 -2.63 6.17 4.82
C MET A 56 -3.12 7.63 4.94
N GLN A 57 -2.97 8.26 6.10
CA GLN A 57 -3.27 9.69 6.30
C GLN A 57 -2.20 10.63 5.71
N LYS A 58 -1.03 10.12 5.29
CA LYS A 58 0.00 10.95 4.66
C LYS A 58 -0.46 11.43 3.29
N GLU A 59 -0.70 12.73 3.15
CA GLU A 59 -1.12 13.34 1.88
C GLU A 59 -0.14 13.05 0.73
N SER A 60 1.16 12.95 1.03
CA SER A 60 2.19 12.68 0.01
C SER A 60 2.17 11.24 -0.50
N LEU A 61 1.65 10.28 0.28
CA LEU A 61 1.85 8.84 0.03
C LEU A 61 1.41 8.44 -1.38
N ARG A 62 0.23 8.89 -1.80
CA ARG A 62 -0.29 8.60 -3.14
C ARG A 62 0.59 9.22 -4.22
N CYS A 63 1.01 10.47 -4.04
CA CYS A 63 1.88 11.17 -4.97
C CYS A 63 3.24 10.47 -5.10
N ASP A 64 3.82 10.06 -3.96
CA ASP A 64 5.10 9.37 -3.89
C ASP A 64 5.04 8.00 -4.61
N LEU A 65 3.97 7.23 -4.37
CA LEU A 65 3.74 5.95 -5.04
C LEU A 65 3.61 6.11 -6.57
N VAL A 66 2.82 7.09 -7.02
CA VAL A 66 2.63 7.37 -8.45
C VAL A 66 3.92 7.88 -9.09
N PHE A 67 4.66 8.75 -8.39
CA PHE A 67 5.93 9.29 -8.88
C PHE A 67 6.95 8.18 -9.11
N ILE A 68 7.16 7.32 -8.11
CA ILE A 68 8.10 6.19 -8.22
C ILE A 68 7.63 5.21 -9.30
N ALA A 69 6.33 4.90 -9.37
CA ALA A 69 5.79 4.00 -10.38
C ALA A 69 6.04 4.51 -11.81
N ASN A 70 5.84 5.81 -12.04
CA ASN A 70 6.07 6.42 -13.35
C ASN A 70 7.56 6.53 -13.69
N PHE A 71 8.42 6.79 -12.70
CA PHE A 71 9.87 6.90 -12.90
C PHE A 71 10.51 5.53 -13.18
N ALA A 72 10.01 4.46 -12.58
CA ALA A 72 10.60 3.14 -12.70
C ALA A 72 10.05 2.30 -13.87
N ASN A 73 9.06 2.80 -14.61
CA ASN A 73 8.65 2.28 -15.90
C ASN A 73 9.69 2.68 -16.98
N PHE A 74 10.89 2.08 -16.92
CA PHE A 74 11.87 2.08 -18.01
C PHE A 74 11.75 0.80 -18.84
#